data_AF-A0A1U9P601-F1
#
_entry.id   AF-A0A1U9P601-F1
#
_cell.length_a   1.000
_cell.length_b   1.000
_cell.length_c   1.000
_cell.angle_alpha   90.00
_cell.angle_beta   90.00
_cell.angle_gamma   90.00
#
_symmetry.space_group_name_H-M   'P 1'
#
loop_
_entity.id
_entity.type
_entity.pdbx_description
1 polymer ?
#
loop_
_entity_poly.entity_id
_entity_poly.type
_entity_poly.pdbx_seq_one_letter_code
_entity_poly.pdbx_strand_id
1 'polypeptide(L)'
;MASPATTQTVRPLDTLRFDTSGPPQITDVVTDHLRLLGARADRPAPTDAPAAGTALAGGGFAPALATAAWADPASGLADEATVQAATGIMAVHGRRDGTPRGLAVDYAATATAVLTVQGLLANLVGQARGGAAAHVATSADRAGLLAVSQYLAAAGADEGEAAETGAGGPPFTSADGVLFELETLDAGAWAAFWQALEAPREALRTGWRPFQFRYATACAPIPAALHTTARSHGWDRIRAAAAASGAEVCALRTLADRAAEHDGAAPWFLTPTAGGAPAAAGAGRPTGPAPGRPLAGLTVLEAGRRIQAPLAAHLLGLLGADVIRIEPPGGDPLRGMPPACCGISARWLALNRGKRAVEIDIKAEADRGRLRDMAAHADVFLHNWAPGKAAALGLDADDLARVNPALVHAYTSGWAGRLDDAPMGTDFMVQARTGVGEAARPAGEVPAPSLMTLLDVLGGLLGAEAVLAGLLLRERTGRGVRVDSSLLGAADTLTGPALRRAARGEDPRRPAGFRHPLATADGWIAPADADARAAAGHDLRGLPTGEALSRLREHGLTAAAVTTELSDLHHDPRFAGSISRDAHGAPAVPDPWSFV
;
A
#
# COMPACT_ATOMS: atom_id res chain seq x y z
N MET A 1 -30.06 3.40 7.17
CA MET A 1 -29.28 3.59 8.41
C MET A 1 -28.41 4.81 8.21
N ALA A 2 -28.42 5.75 9.14
CA ALA A 2 -27.75 7.04 8.99
C ALA A 2 -26.26 6.88 8.68
N SER A 3 -25.76 7.66 7.72
CA SER A 3 -24.33 7.87 7.46
C SER A 3 -23.67 8.36 8.77
N PRO A 4 -22.54 7.78 9.22
CA PRO A 4 -21.83 8.29 10.38
C PRO A 4 -21.18 9.61 10.00
N ALA A 5 -21.96 10.69 10.11
CA ALA A 5 -21.48 12.05 10.10
C ALA A 5 -20.40 12.18 11.20
N THR A 6 -19.16 12.40 10.76
CA THR A 6 -18.05 12.96 11.54
C THR A 6 -17.84 12.33 12.93
N THR A 7 -17.52 11.04 12.98
CA THR A 7 -16.86 10.50 14.18
C THR A 7 -15.47 11.14 14.28
N GLN A 8 -15.29 12.09 15.19
CA GLN A 8 -14.00 12.72 15.40
C GLN A 8 -12.98 11.66 15.84
N THR A 9 -11.95 11.43 15.02
CA THR A 9 -10.84 10.53 15.36
C THR A 9 -10.25 10.91 16.71
N VAL A 10 -10.25 9.97 17.65
CA VAL A 10 -9.56 10.15 18.93
C VAL A 10 -8.05 10.24 18.68
N ARG A 11 -7.39 11.13 19.41
CA ARG A 11 -6.02 11.58 19.14
C ARG A 11 -5.01 10.93 20.10
N PRO A 12 -4.41 9.78 19.75
CA PRO A 12 -3.51 9.05 20.64
C PRO A 12 -2.19 9.77 20.93
N LEU A 13 -1.89 10.90 20.28
CA LEU A 13 -0.66 11.68 20.49
C LEU A 13 -0.94 13.09 21.04
N ASP A 14 -2.15 13.37 21.52
CA ASP A 14 -2.59 14.70 22.00
C ASP A 14 -1.67 15.38 23.06
N THR A 15 -0.96 14.60 23.86
CA THR A 15 -0.02 15.06 24.89
C THR A 15 1.43 15.14 24.41
N LEU A 16 1.71 14.79 23.16
CA LEU A 16 3.06 14.73 22.61
C LEU A 16 3.34 15.92 21.69
N ARG A 17 4.63 16.28 21.62
CA ARG A 17 5.18 17.29 20.74
C ARG A 17 6.20 16.67 19.80
N PHE A 18 6.30 17.21 18.60
CA PHE A 18 7.25 16.72 17.62
C PHE A 18 8.02 17.82 16.92
N ASP A 19 9.23 17.48 16.50
CA ASP A 19 10.03 18.24 15.54
C ASP A 19 10.42 17.32 14.38
N THR A 20 10.42 17.87 13.17
CA THR A 20 10.67 17.16 11.91
C THR A 20 11.53 18.02 11.01
N SER A 21 12.54 17.41 10.40
CA SER A 21 13.50 18.08 9.52
C SER A 21 13.89 17.16 8.36
N GLY A 22 14.39 17.69 7.23
CA GLY A 22 14.78 16.93 6.04
C GLY A 22 13.79 17.02 4.86
N PRO A 23 13.89 16.11 3.86
CA PRO A 23 13.24 16.27 2.56
C PRO A 23 11.70 16.33 2.65
N PRO A 24 11.05 17.39 2.12
CA PRO A 24 9.60 17.58 2.18
C PRO A 24 8.77 16.41 1.64
N GLN A 25 9.28 15.68 0.65
CA GLN A 25 8.62 14.51 0.07
C GLN A 25 8.34 13.41 1.11
N ILE A 26 9.16 13.34 2.18
CA ILE A 26 9.00 12.41 3.30
C ILE A 26 8.38 13.15 4.49
N THR A 27 8.94 14.30 4.88
CA THR A 27 8.59 14.98 6.14
C THR A 27 7.18 15.57 6.16
N ASP A 28 6.62 15.96 5.01
CA ASP A 28 5.24 16.47 4.93
C ASP A 28 4.24 15.40 5.41
N VAL A 29 4.38 14.17 4.90
CA VAL A 29 3.45 13.07 5.24
C VAL A 29 3.62 12.68 6.71
N VAL A 30 4.85 12.60 7.21
CA VAL A 30 5.12 12.36 8.66
C VAL A 30 4.43 13.44 9.51
N THR A 31 4.61 14.70 9.14
CA THR A 31 4.03 15.85 9.84
C THR A 31 2.50 15.80 9.84
N ASP A 32 1.90 15.54 8.67
CA ASP A 32 0.45 15.46 8.49
C ASP A 32 -0.13 14.33 9.36
N HIS A 33 0.47 13.14 9.32
CA HIS A 33 0.04 11.98 10.10
C HIS A 33 0.16 12.22 11.61
N LEU A 34 1.30 12.73 12.09
CA LEU A 34 1.49 13.05 13.52
C LEU A 34 0.48 14.08 14.02
N ARG A 35 0.17 15.11 13.22
CA ARG A 35 -0.87 16.11 13.54
C ARG A 35 -2.27 15.51 13.58
N LEU A 36 -2.62 14.65 12.62
CA LEU A 36 -3.92 13.96 12.57
C LEU A 36 -4.11 13.03 13.78
N LEU A 37 -3.01 12.40 14.24
CA LEU A 37 -2.97 11.61 15.48
C LEU A 37 -2.93 12.48 16.75
N GLY A 38 -2.77 13.80 16.62
CA GLY A 38 -2.93 14.80 17.68
C GLY A 38 -1.65 15.42 18.24
N ALA A 39 -0.48 15.01 17.77
CA ALA A 39 0.77 15.58 18.21
C ALA A 39 0.89 17.06 17.78
N ARG A 40 1.56 17.88 18.58
CA ARG A 40 1.76 19.30 18.29
C ARG A 40 3.17 19.55 17.78
N ALA A 41 3.30 20.25 16.66
CA ALA A 41 4.62 20.65 16.17
C ALA A 41 5.27 21.66 17.14
N ASP A 42 6.54 21.46 17.47
CA ASP A 42 7.40 22.51 17.99
C ASP A 42 7.80 23.47 16.84
N ARG A 43 8.40 24.64 17.13
CA ARG A 43 8.73 25.64 16.08
C ARG A 43 9.56 24.96 14.98
N PRO A 44 9.27 25.19 13.69
CA PRO A 44 9.98 24.52 12.60
C PRO A 44 11.46 24.86 12.63
N ALA A 45 12.33 23.84 12.65
CA ALA A 45 13.73 24.00 12.31
C ALA A 45 13.89 24.00 10.78
N PRO A 46 14.59 24.97 10.16
CA PRO A 46 14.91 24.90 8.75
C PRO A 46 16.07 23.93 8.54
N THR A 47 15.96 22.91 7.67
CA THR A 47 17.15 22.20 7.18
C THR A 47 16.98 21.60 5.78
N ASP A 48 18.02 21.77 4.96
CA ASP A 48 18.32 21.02 3.73
C ASP A 48 19.05 19.69 4.06
N ALA A 49 18.65 19.01 5.13
CA ALA A 49 19.33 17.79 5.56
C ALA A 49 19.02 16.62 4.60
N PRO A 50 20.01 15.79 4.21
CA PRO A 50 19.82 14.69 3.25
C PRO A 50 18.96 13.53 3.81
N ALA A 51 18.82 13.45 5.13
CA ALA A 51 17.94 12.49 5.81
C ALA A 51 16.89 13.23 6.64
N ALA A 52 15.69 12.67 6.70
CA ALA A 52 14.63 13.19 7.53
C ALA A 52 14.82 12.75 8.99
N GLY A 53 14.91 13.71 9.91
CA GLY A 53 14.94 13.46 11.35
C GLY A 53 13.62 13.83 11.99
N THR A 54 13.06 12.94 12.81
CA THR A 54 11.82 13.18 13.57
C THR A 54 12.04 12.84 15.04
N ALA A 55 11.70 13.76 15.93
CA ALA A 55 11.69 13.52 17.37
C ALA A 55 10.28 13.72 17.91
N LEU A 56 9.80 12.79 18.73
CA LEU A 56 8.49 12.84 19.38
C LEU A 56 8.68 12.67 20.89
N ALA A 57 8.21 13.64 21.67
CA ALA A 57 8.45 13.70 23.11
C ALA A 57 7.21 14.16 23.90
N GLY A 58 7.19 13.84 25.20
CA GLY A 58 6.11 14.21 26.12
C GLY A 58 5.20 13.03 26.47
N GLY A 59 4.06 13.32 27.11
CA GLY A 59 3.07 12.31 27.47
C GLY A 59 3.54 11.22 28.46
N GLY A 60 4.67 11.42 29.16
CA GLY A 60 5.26 10.42 30.06
C GLY A 60 6.14 9.38 29.38
N PHE A 61 6.37 9.50 28.06
CA PHE A 61 7.27 8.64 27.30
C PHE A 61 8.70 9.18 27.30
N ALA A 62 9.67 8.27 27.17
CA ALA A 62 11.02 8.67 26.76
C ALA A 62 10.98 9.13 25.29
N PRO A 63 11.84 10.08 24.88
CA PRO A 63 11.84 10.60 23.51
C PRO A 63 11.94 9.48 22.48
N ALA A 64 10.98 9.42 21.56
CA ALA A 64 11.00 8.52 20.42
C ALA A 64 11.65 9.24 19.23
N LEU A 65 12.78 8.72 18.76
CA LEU A 65 13.56 9.30 17.67
C LEU A 65 13.42 8.43 16.43
N ALA A 66 13.32 9.07 15.27
CA ALA A 66 13.32 8.40 13.98
C ALA A 66 14.19 9.12 12.94
N THR A 67 14.80 8.33 12.07
CA THR A 67 15.49 8.80 10.86
C THR A 67 14.92 8.09 9.64
N ALA A 68 14.65 8.84 8.57
CA ALA A 68 14.29 8.31 7.28
C ALA A 68 15.29 8.80 6.22
N ALA A 69 15.89 7.88 5.48
CA ALA A 69 16.83 8.19 4.40
C ALA A 69 16.27 7.73 3.05
N TRP A 70 16.86 8.18 1.95
CA TRP A 70 16.55 7.62 0.63
C TRP A 70 17.08 6.18 0.50
N ALA A 71 18.33 5.95 0.89
CA ALA A 71 19.00 4.66 0.96
C ALA A 71 20.30 4.78 1.76
N ASP A 72 21.13 3.73 1.76
CA ASP A 72 22.53 3.85 2.17
C ASP A 72 23.25 4.90 1.31
N PRO A 73 23.99 5.87 1.89
CA PRO A 73 24.68 6.91 1.12
C PRO A 73 25.63 6.39 0.03
N ALA A 74 26.21 5.20 0.20
CA ALA A 74 27.10 4.58 -0.78
C ALA A 74 26.35 4.01 -2.01
N SER A 75 25.02 3.86 -1.93
CA SER A 75 24.20 3.33 -3.03
C SER A 75 24.00 4.31 -4.19
N GLY A 76 24.21 5.61 -3.96
CA GLY A 76 23.97 6.67 -4.94
C GLY A 76 22.49 6.96 -5.21
N LEU A 77 21.56 6.40 -4.41
CA LEU A 77 20.13 6.70 -4.49
C LEU A 77 19.84 7.94 -3.64
N ALA A 78 19.34 9.00 -4.29
CA ALA A 78 19.28 10.34 -3.71
C ALA A 78 17.86 10.92 -3.62
N ASP A 79 16.89 10.30 -4.27
CA ASP A 79 15.52 10.80 -4.39
C ASP A 79 14.52 9.73 -4.86
N GLU A 80 13.26 10.15 -5.06
CA GLU A 80 12.18 9.31 -5.55
C GLU A 80 12.55 8.66 -6.91
N ALA A 81 13.23 9.40 -7.79
CA ALA A 81 13.67 8.91 -9.09
C ALA A 81 14.50 7.65 -9.02
N THR A 82 15.60 7.81 -8.32
CA THR A 82 16.68 6.85 -8.26
C THR A 82 16.24 5.65 -7.45
N VAL A 83 15.42 5.85 -6.41
CA VAL A 83 14.78 4.76 -5.66
C VAL A 83 13.79 3.97 -6.52
N GLN A 84 12.88 4.61 -7.26
CA GLN A 84 11.95 3.88 -8.12
C GLN A 84 12.68 3.05 -9.19
N ALA A 85 13.75 3.61 -9.75
CA ALA A 85 14.59 2.93 -10.73
C ALA A 85 15.28 1.70 -10.14
N ALA A 86 15.93 1.86 -8.99
CA ALA A 86 16.72 0.79 -8.37
C ALA A 86 15.84 -0.35 -7.82
N THR A 87 14.69 -0.02 -7.23
CA THR A 87 13.86 -1.00 -6.51
C THR A 87 12.93 -1.81 -7.41
N GLY A 88 12.90 -1.54 -8.72
CA GLY A 88 12.04 -2.23 -9.68
C GLY A 88 10.63 -1.67 -9.78
N ILE A 89 10.27 -0.60 -9.05
CA ILE A 89 8.99 0.10 -9.21
C ILE A 89 8.79 0.51 -10.68
N MET A 90 9.83 1.04 -11.31
CA MET A 90 9.75 1.46 -12.72
C MET A 90 9.49 0.28 -13.67
N ALA A 91 10.10 -0.88 -13.42
CA ALA A 91 9.84 -2.07 -14.22
C ALA A 91 8.40 -2.54 -14.06
N VAL A 92 7.91 -2.67 -12.83
CA VAL A 92 6.55 -3.18 -12.57
C VAL A 92 5.49 -2.21 -13.11
N HIS A 93 5.62 -0.90 -12.84
CA HIS A 93 4.69 0.11 -13.37
C HIS A 93 4.71 0.13 -14.91
N GLY A 94 5.91 0.00 -15.50
CA GLY A 94 6.12 0.01 -16.94
C GLY A 94 5.64 -1.23 -17.69
N ARG A 95 5.29 -2.35 -17.03
CA ARG A 95 4.85 -3.58 -17.71
C ARG A 95 3.68 -3.35 -18.65
N ARG A 96 2.74 -2.46 -18.29
CA ARG A 96 1.61 -2.08 -19.15
C ARG A 96 2.03 -1.32 -20.41
N ASP A 97 3.18 -0.65 -20.37
CA ASP A 97 3.69 0.19 -21.45
C ASP A 97 4.75 -0.56 -22.30
N GLY A 98 5.23 -1.72 -21.82
CA GLY A 98 6.23 -2.55 -22.50
C GLY A 98 7.68 -2.12 -22.28
N THR A 99 7.90 -1.01 -21.59
CA THR A 99 9.22 -0.49 -21.20
C THR A 99 9.16 0.06 -19.77
N PRO A 100 10.30 0.13 -19.05
CA PRO A 100 10.32 0.69 -17.70
C PRO A 100 9.81 2.14 -17.67
N ARG A 101 9.03 2.46 -16.64
CA ARG A 101 8.39 3.78 -16.51
C ARG A 101 8.20 4.18 -15.06
N GLY A 102 8.53 5.42 -14.72
CA GLY A 102 8.35 5.96 -13.38
C GLY A 102 6.91 6.36 -13.08
N LEU A 103 6.51 6.20 -11.82
CA LEU A 103 5.29 6.78 -11.26
C LEU A 103 5.51 8.28 -11.06
N ALA A 104 4.63 9.12 -11.60
CA ALA A 104 4.70 10.58 -11.43
C ALA A 104 4.24 11.10 -10.05
N VAL A 105 4.07 10.18 -9.09
CA VAL A 105 3.81 10.44 -7.66
C VAL A 105 5.01 10.05 -6.80
N ASP A 106 5.11 10.63 -5.60
CA ASP A 106 6.17 10.33 -4.62
C ASP A 106 5.83 9.06 -3.82
N TYR A 107 5.76 7.91 -4.50
CA TYR A 107 5.26 6.68 -3.91
C TYR A 107 6.23 6.07 -2.90
N ALA A 108 7.52 5.99 -3.20
CA ALA A 108 8.52 5.45 -2.29
C ALA A 108 8.69 6.36 -1.06
N ALA A 109 8.74 7.69 -1.27
CA ALA A 109 8.79 8.66 -0.18
C ALA A 109 7.54 8.60 0.72
N THR A 110 6.34 8.50 0.13
CA THR A 110 5.08 8.36 0.88
C THR A 110 5.09 7.07 1.72
N ALA A 111 5.46 5.94 1.13
CA ALA A 111 5.57 4.67 1.86
C ALA A 111 6.59 4.76 3.00
N THR A 112 7.72 5.42 2.77
CA THR A 112 8.76 5.66 3.79
C THR A 112 8.22 6.46 4.96
N ALA A 113 7.51 7.55 4.70
CA ALA A 113 6.93 8.40 5.73
C ALA A 113 5.94 7.65 6.62
N VAL A 114 5.06 6.84 6.01
CA VAL A 114 4.12 5.96 6.74
C VAL A 114 4.89 4.97 7.61
N LEU A 115 5.92 4.31 7.05
CA LEU A 115 6.79 3.41 7.82
C LEU A 115 7.48 4.16 8.97
N THR A 116 7.95 5.39 8.79
CA THR A 116 8.55 6.19 9.87
C THR A 116 7.55 6.41 11.01
N VAL A 117 6.31 6.79 10.71
CA VAL A 117 5.25 6.98 11.73
C VAL A 117 4.90 5.65 12.43
N GLN A 118 4.81 4.56 11.67
CA GLN A 118 4.61 3.23 12.24
C GLN A 118 5.72 2.84 13.23
N GLY A 119 6.99 3.09 12.89
CA GLY A 119 8.10 2.79 13.78
C GLY A 119 8.08 3.63 15.06
N LEU A 120 7.72 4.91 14.96
CA LEU A 120 7.50 5.79 16.13
C LEU A 120 6.35 5.28 17.01
N LEU A 121 5.21 4.93 16.43
CA LEU A 121 4.07 4.39 17.17
C LEU A 121 4.41 3.04 17.82
N ALA A 122 5.09 2.14 17.10
CA ALA A 122 5.53 0.86 17.63
C ALA A 122 6.48 1.04 18.82
N ASN A 123 7.44 1.97 18.72
CA ASN A 123 8.33 2.33 19.83
C ASN A 123 7.54 2.83 21.06
N LEU A 124 6.54 3.70 20.86
CA LEU A 124 5.68 4.16 21.96
C LEU A 124 4.83 3.04 22.57
N VAL A 125 4.29 2.11 21.77
CA VAL A 125 3.59 0.92 22.26
C VAL A 125 4.54 0.04 23.08
N GLY A 126 5.77 -0.16 22.60
CA GLY A 126 6.80 -0.90 23.32
C GLY A 126 7.13 -0.26 24.67
N GLN A 127 7.31 1.06 24.71
CA GLN A 127 7.55 1.82 25.95
C GLN A 127 6.38 1.74 26.93
N ALA A 128 5.13 1.88 26.44
CA ALA A 128 3.93 1.75 27.27
C ALA A 128 3.84 0.38 27.97
N ARG A 129 4.48 -0.64 27.38
CA ARG A 129 4.55 -2.02 27.87
C ARG A 129 5.84 -2.34 28.63
N GLY A 130 6.62 -1.32 28.99
CA GLY A 130 7.84 -1.45 29.80
C GLY A 130 9.13 -1.70 29.01
N GLY A 131 9.10 -1.62 27.68
CA GLY A 131 10.29 -1.68 26.83
C GLY A 131 11.14 -0.39 26.89
N ALA A 132 12.40 -0.49 26.50
CA ALA A 132 13.28 0.67 26.36
C ALA A 132 12.93 1.47 25.09
N ALA A 133 13.16 2.78 25.12
CA ALA A 133 13.12 3.61 23.92
C ALA A 133 14.24 3.17 22.95
N ALA A 134 13.90 3.05 21.68
CA ALA A 134 14.84 2.77 20.61
C ALA A 134 14.87 3.92 19.58
N HIS A 135 15.97 4.06 18.86
CA HIS A 135 16.03 4.87 17.66
C HIS A 135 15.47 4.08 16.48
N VAL A 136 14.54 4.67 15.72
CA VAL A 136 13.91 4.04 14.56
C VAL A 136 14.60 4.51 13.28
N ALA A 137 15.18 3.60 12.50
CA ALA A 137 15.68 3.92 11.16
C ALA A 137 14.79 3.31 10.07
N THR A 138 14.48 4.08 9.05
CA THR A 138 13.72 3.67 7.85
C THR A 138 14.42 4.20 6.60
N SER A 139 14.17 3.57 5.44
CA SER A 139 14.74 4.03 4.18
C SER A 139 13.84 3.76 2.97
N ALA A 140 13.90 4.63 1.97
CA ALA A 140 13.01 4.60 0.82
C ALA A 140 13.30 3.46 -0.16
N ASP A 141 14.54 3.01 -0.26
CA ASP A 141 14.91 1.80 -0.96
C ASP A 141 14.23 0.55 -0.36
N ARG A 142 14.21 0.40 0.97
CA ARG A 142 13.49 -0.69 1.65
C ARG A 142 11.99 -0.57 1.46
N ALA A 143 11.44 0.64 1.55
CA ALA A 143 10.03 0.91 1.27
C ALA A 143 9.66 0.53 -0.18
N GLY A 144 10.54 0.84 -1.14
CA GLY A 144 10.36 0.49 -2.54
C GLY A 144 10.44 -1.03 -2.80
N LEU A 145 11.39 -1.72 -2.19
CA LEU A 145 11.46 -3.19 -2.24
C LEU A 145 10.21 -3.84 -1.63
N LEU A 146 9.73 -3.34 -0.48
CA LEU A 146 8.48 -3.78 0.12
C LEU A 146 7.29 -3.57 -0.82
N ALA A 147 7.25 -2.42 -1.50
CA ALA A 147 6.18 -2.08 -2.42
C ALA A 147 6.09 -3.02 -3.64
N VAL A 148 7.21 -3.58 -4.08
CA VAL A 148 7.23 -4.56 -5.17
C VAL A 148 7.36 -6.02 -4.71
N SER A 149 7.36 -6.27 -3.39
CA SER A 149 7.72 -7.57 -2.79
C SER A 149 6.98 -8.77 -3.37
N GLN A 150 5.70 -8.64 -3.70
CA GLN A 150 4.92 -9.72 -4.33
C GLN A 150 5.38 -10.03 -5.76
N TYR A 151 5.70 -8.98 -6.53
CA TYR A 151 6.20 -9.13 -7.90
C TYR A 151 7.63 -9.66 -7.89
N LEU A 152 8.45 -9.25 -6.92
CA LEU A 152 9.79 -9.77 -6.70
C LEU A 152 9.76 -11.25 -6.30
N ALA A 153 8.90 -11.62 -5.35
CA ALA A 153 8.74 -13.00 -4.95
C ALA A 153 8.31 -13.88 -6.13
N ALA A 154 7.35 -13.40 -6.95
CA ALA A 154 6.93 -14.09 -8.15
C ALA A 154 8.06 -14.22 -9.19
N ALA A 155 8.85 -13.17 -9.41
CA ALA A 155 9.98 -13.20 -10.35
C ALA A 155 11.12 -14.14 -9.92
N GLY A 156 11.26 -14.41 -8.62
CA GLY A 156 12.26 -15.34 -8.09
C GLY A 156 11.75 -16.76 -7.83
N ALA A 157 10.54 -17.09 -8.28
CA ALA A 157 9.94 -18.41 -8.18
C ALA A 157 10.35 -19.33 -9.34
N ASP A 158 10.22 -20.64 -9.13
CA ASP A 158 10.62 -21.65 -10.13
C ASP A 158 9.58 -21.82 -11.26
N GLU A 159 8.33 -21.46 -10.98
CA GLU A 159 7.21 -21.57 -11.92
C GLU A 159 7.00 -20.29 -12.74
N GLY A 160 6.25 -20.41 -13.83
CA GLY A 160 5.79 -19.27 -14.63
C GLY A 160 4.54 -18.59 -14.08
N GLU A 161 4.24 -17.40 -14.60
CA GLU A 161 3.06 -16.62 -14.22
C GLU A 161 1.73 -17.33 -14.51
N ALA A 162 0.72 -17.03 -13.69
CA ALA A 162 -0.61 -17.59 -13.84
C ALA A 162 -1.36 -17.08 -15.08
N ALA A 163 -0.91 -16.00 -15.72
CA ALA A 163 -1.49 -15.41 -16.92
C ALA A 163 -0.39 -14.87 -17.83
N GLU A 164 -0.71 -14.71 -19.11
CA GLU A 164 0.17 -14.07 -20.09
C GLU A 164 0.51 -12.65 -19.64
N THR A 165 1.80 -12.32 -19.70
CA THR A 165 2.31 -10.98 -19.44
C THR A 165 2.53 -10.26 -20.76
N GLY A 166 2.25 -8.96 -20.78
CA GLY A 166 2.39 -8.15 -21.98
C GLY A 166 1.81 -6.76 -21.81
N ALA A 167 2.21 -5.84 -22.68
CA ALA A 167 1.72 -4.47 -22.66
C ALA A 167 0.21 -4.39 -22.89
N GLY A 168 -0.41 -3.34 -22.37
CA GLY A 168 -1.83 -3.06 -22.48
C GLY A 168 -2.61 -3.24 -21.17
N GLY A 169 -3.92 -3.05 -21.31
CA GLY A 169 -4.90 -3.15 -20.23
C GLY A 169 -5.77 -1.92 -20.11
N PRO A 170 -6.62 -1.84 -19.07
CA PRO A 170 -7.44 -0.67 -18.77
C PRO A 170 -6.59 0.60 -18.54
N PRO A 171 -7.17 1.81 -18.69
CA PRO A 171 -8.60 2.07 -18.83
C PRO A 171 -9.12 1.85 -20.26
N PHE A 172 -10.44 1.71 -20.38
CA PHE A 172 -11.15 1.74 -21.65
C PHE A 172 -11.61 3.17 -21.97
N THR A 173 -12.02 3.42 -23.21
CA THR A 173 -12.54 4.71 -23.66
C THR A 173 -13.90 4.49 -24.32
N SER A 174 -14.92 5.22 -23.90
CA SER A 174 -16.24 5.22 -24.54
C SER A 174 -16.25 6.06 -25.84
N ALA A 175 -17.34 5.98 -26.60
CA ALA A 175 -17.52 6.74 -27.84
C ALA A 175 -17.56 8.27 -27.61
N ASP A 176 -18.04 8.70 -26.44
CA ASP A 176 -18.10 10.08 -25.97
C ASP A 176 -16.84 10.52 -25.21
N GLY A 177 -15.77 9.71 -25.23
CA GLY A 177 -14.45 10.08 -24.72
C GLY A 177 -14.24 9.90 -23.21
N VAL A 178 -15.17 9.26 -22.50
CA VAL A 178 -15.00 8.93 -21.08
C VAL A 178 -13.99 7.82 -20.94
N LEU A 179 -12.88 8.09 -20.23
CA LEU A 179 -11.96 7.07 -19.77
C LEU A 179 -12.54 6.36 -18.55
N PHE A 180 -12.53 5.04 -18.53
CA PHE A 180 -13.11 4.28 -17.41
C PHE A 180 -12.38 2.98 -17.09
N GLU A 181 -12.43 2.61 -15.81
CA GLU A 181 -12.06 1.30 -15.30
C GLU A 181 -13.28 0.38 -15.30
N LEU A 182 -13.04 -0.91 -15.55
CA LEU A 182 -14.01 -1.99 -15.40
C LEU A 182 -13.53 -2.90 -14.28
N GLU A 183 -14.42 -3.30 -13.38
CA GLU A 183 -14.11 -4.28 -12.36
C GLU A 183 -15.18 -5.36 -12.26
N THR A 184 -14.71 -6.61 -12.15
CA THR A 184 -15.52 -7.74 -11.76
C THR A 184 -14.64 -8.89 -11.27
N LEU A 185 -15.14 -9.61 -10.28
CA LEU A 185 -14.46 -10.80 -9.72
C LEU A 185 -15.07 -12.11 -10.24
N ASP A 186 -16.09 -12.02 -11.10
CA ASP A 186 -16.84 -13.15 -11.62
C ASP A 186 -16.70 -13.24 -13.14
N ALA A 187 -16.34 -14.43 -13.63
CA ALA A 187 -16.14 -14.68 -15.05
C ALA A 187 -17.45 -14.58 -15.85
N GLY A 188 -18.59 -14.89 -15.21
CA GLY A 188 -19.92 -14.76 -15.81
C GLY A 188 -20.29 -13.29 -16.04
N ALA A 189 -20.09 -12.45 -15.02
CA ALA A 189 -20.29 -11.00 -15.12
C ALA A 189 -19.38 -10.36 -16.18
N TRP A 190 -18.10 -10.77 -16.25
CA TRP A 190 -17.20 -10.35 -17.34
C TRP A 190 -17.76 -10.69 -18.72
N ALA A 191 -18.17 -11.95 -18.91
CA ALA A 191 -18.71 -12.40 -20.20
C ALA A 191 -20.01 -11.67 -20.54
N ALA A 192 -20.92 -11.51 -19.59
CA ALA A 192 -22.21 -10.85 -19.78
C ALA A 192 -22.04 -9.36 -20.12
N PHE A 193 -21.12 -8.65 -19.45
CA PHE A 193 -20.82 -7.23 -19.72
C PHE A 193 -20.42 -7.01 -21.19
N TRP A 194 -19.42 -7.77 -21.64
CA TRP A 194 -18.89 -7.63 -22.99
C TRP A 194 -19.86 -8.16 -24.06
N GLN A 195 -20.66 -9.18 -23.76
CA GLN A 195 -21.74 -9.64 -24.64
C GLN A 195 -22.82 -8.58 -24.82
N ALA A 196 -23.19 -7.86 -23.75
CA ALA A 196 -24.17 -6.77 -23.82
C ALA A 196 -23.70 -5.57 -24.66
N LEU A 197 -22.38 -5.44 -24.83
CA LEU A 197 -21.73 -4.48 -25.74
C LEU A 197 -21.34 -5.11 -27.08
N GLU A 198 -21.81 -6.33 -27.38
CA GLU A 198 -21.59 -6.99 -28.68
C GLU A 198 -20.11 -7.24 -29.03
N ALA A 199 -19.24 -7.41 -28.01
CA ALA A 199 -17.84 -7.75 -28.25
C ALA A 199 -17.67 -9.17 -28.83
N PRO A 200 -16.64 -9.40 -29.68
CA PRO A 200 -16.38 -10.71 -30.25
C PRO A 200 -16.10 -11.78 -29.19
N ARG A 201 -16.81 -12.92 -29.25
CA ARG A 201 -16.71 -14.01 -28.25
C ARG A 201 -15.28 -14.46 -27.95
N GLU A 202 -14.42 -14.48 -28.96
CA GLU A 202 -13.01 -14.84 -28.78
C GLU A 202 -12.28 -13.86 -27.86
N ALA A 203 -12.51 -12.55 -28.03
CA ALA A 203 -11.90 -11.50 -27.22
C ALA A 203 -12.33 -11.58 -25.74
N LEU A 204 -13.58 -11.98 -25.47
CA LEU A 204 -14.06 -12.21 -24.11
C LEU A 204 -13.28 -13.33 -23.43
N ARG A 205 -13.09 -14.44 -24.15
CA ARG A 205 -12.43 -15.65 -23.64
C ARG A 205 -10.95 -15.38 -23.36
N THR A 206 -10.25 -14.73 -24.30
CA THR A 206 -8.82 -14.46 -24.16
C THR A 206 -8.53 -13.29 -23.21
N GLY A 207 -9.45 -12.33 -23.09
CA GLY A 207 -9.28 -11.18 -22.20
C GLY A 207 -9.48 -11.47 -20.71
N TRP A 208 -10.28 -12.49 -20.34
CA TRP A 208 -10.62 -12.74 -18.94
C TRP A 208 -9.41 -13.03 -18.06
N ARG A 209 -8.54 -13.97 -18.48
CA ARG A 209 -7.43 -14.43 -17.64
C ARG A 209 -6.40 -13.33 -17.37
N PRO A 210 -5.89 -12.58 -18.38
CA PRO A 210 -5.06 -11.41 -18.13
C PRO A 210 -5.73 -10.36 -17.25
N PHE A 211 -7.03 -10.09 -17.46
CA PHE A 211 -7.77 -9.12 -16.64
C PHE A 211 -7.89 -9.57 -15.18
N GLN A 212 -8.22 -10.84 -14.93
CA GLN A 212 -8.37 -11.41 -13.59
C GLN A 212 -7.07 -11.36 -12.79
N PHE A 213 -5.94 -11.63 -13.45
CA PHE A 213 -4.61 -11.69 -12.83
C PHE A 213 -3.83 -10.38 -12.90
N ARG A 214 -4.41 -9.29 -13.42
CA ARG A 214 -3.71 -8.01 -13.61
C ARG A 214 -3.12 -7.42 -12.32
N TYR A 215 -3.76 -7.67 -11.18
CA TYR A 215 -3.25 -7.29 -9.86
C TYR A 215 -1.98 -8.05 -9.46
N ALA A 216 -1.78 -9.27 -9.99
CA ALA A 216 -0.63 -10.11 -9.71
C ALA A 216 0.52 -9.81 -10.67
N THR A 217 0.22 -9.52 -11.95
CA THR A 217 1.21 -9.34 -13.01
C THR A 217 1.58 -7.88 -13.27
N ALA A 218 0.78 -6.92 -12.78
CA ALA A 218 0.87 -5.49 -13.11
C ALA A 218 0.79 -5.17 -14.61
N CYS A 219 0.16 -6.05 -15.38
CA CYS A 219 -0.14 -5.86 -16.78
C CYS A 219 -1.37 -6.66 -17.17
N ALA A 220 -2.03 -6.29 -18.27
CA ALA A 220 -3.17 -7.04 -18.77
C ALA A 220 -3.20 -6.90 -20.30
N PRO A 221 -2.56 -7.79 -21.07
CA PRO A 221 -2.65 -7.77 -22.54
C PRO A 221 -4.08 -8.11 -23.01
N ILE A 222 -4.98 -7.15 -22.86
CA ILE A 222 -6.39 -7.27 -23.23
C ILE A 222 -6.52 -7.15 -24.74
N PRO A 223 -7.33 -8.01 -25.40
CA PRO A 223 -7.53 -7.92 -26.84
C PRO A 223 -8.00 -6.53 -27.30
N ALA A 224 -7.37 -5.98 -28.33
CA ALA A 224 -7.70 -4.67 -28.90
C ALA A 224 -9.16 -4.57 -29.37
N ALA A 225 -9.80 -5.70 -29.66
CA ALA A 225 -11.23 -5.78 -29.97
C ALA A 225 -12.10 -5.25 -28.81
N LEU A 226 -11.77 -5.52 -27.54
CA LEU A 226 -12.55 -5.01 -26.40
C LEU A 226 -12.44 -3.49 -26.26
N HIS A 227 -11.26 -2.92 -26.49
CA HIS A 227 -11.09 -1.47 -26.56
C HIS A 227 -11.85 -0.85 -27.73
N THR A 228 -11.90 -1.53 -28.87
CA THR A 228 -12.67 -1.07 -30.04
C THR A 228 -14.17 -1.13 -29.78
N THR A 229 -14.65 -2.20 -29.13
CA THR A 229 -16.04 -2.32 -28.70
C THR A 229 -16.43 -1.25 -27.68
N ALA A 230 -15.56 -0.94 -26.70
CA ALA A 230 -15.84 0.13 -25.76
C ALA A 230 -15.99 1.49 -26.48
N ARG A 231 -15.12 1.78 -27.46
CA ARG A 231 -15.16 3.02 -28.26
C ARG A 231 -16.35 3.14 -29.19
N SER A 232 -17.11 2.08 -29.44
CA SER A 232 -18.33 2.14 -30.27
C SER A 232 -19.60 2.41 -29.46
N HIS A 233 -19.51 2.52 -28.14
CA HIS A 233 -20.66 2.71 -27.25
C HIS A 233 -20.50 3.94 -26.37
N GLY A 234 -21.57 4.73 -26.22
CA GLY A 234 -21.60 5.87 -25.30
C GLY A 234 -21.58 5.43 -23.83
N TRP A 235 -21.13 6.31 -22.95
CA TRP A 235 -20.94 6.00 -21.53
C TRP A 235 -22.20 5.46 -20.84
N ASP A 236 -23.38 6.01 -21.14
CA ASP A 236 -24.65 5.54 -20.55
C ASP A 236 -24.97 4.09 -20.91
N ARG A 237 -24.67 3.67 -22.15
CA ARG A 237 -24.85 2.28 -22.58
C ARG A 237 -23.88 1.35 -21.85
N ILE A 238 -22.63 1.80 -21.63
CA ILE A 238 -21.61 1.05 -20.89
C ILE A 238 -22.03 0.86 -19.44
N ARG A 239 -22.50 1.92 -18.76
CA ARG A 239 -23.03 1.82 -17.39
C ARG A 239 -24.22 0.87 -17.28
N ALA A 240 -25.15 0.95 -18.24
CA ALA A 240 -26.30 0.05 -18.28
C ALA A 240 -25.88 -1.42 -18.46
N ALA A 241 -24.88 -1.70 -19.31
CA ALA A 241 -24.33 -3.04 -19.48
C ALA A 241 -23.63 -3.56 -18.21
N ALA A 242 -22.89 -2.70 -17.51
CA ALA A 242 -22.26 -3.05 -16.23
C ALA A 242 -23.33 -3.43 -15.19
N ALA A 243 -24.32 -2.56 -14.98
CA ALA A 243 -25.41 -2.80 -14.04
C ALA A 243 -26.18 -4.10 -14.34
N ALA A 244 -26.46 -4.39 -15.62
CA ALA A 244 -27.19 -5.59 -16.02
C ALA A 244 -26.37 -6.89 -15.89
N SER A 245 -25.04 -6.81 -15.91
CA SER A 245 -24.14 -7.97 -15.85
C SER A 245 -23.61 -8.27 -14.44
N GLY A 246 -23.77 -7.33 -13.50
CA GLY A 246 -23.14 -7.43 -12.17
C GLY A 246 -21.65 -7.05 -12.17
N ALA A 247 -21.15 -6.49 -13.27
CA ALA A 247 -19.87 -5.81 -13.30
C ALA A 247 -20.03 -4.35 -12.83
N GLU A 248 -18.92 -3.69 -12.51
CA GLU A 248 -18.91 -2.27 -12.17
C GLU A 248 -17.98 -1.50 -13.07
N VAL A 249 -18.34 -0.26 -13.38
CA VAL A 249 -17.50 0.66 -14.17
C VAL A 249 -17.35 1.97 -13.42
N CYS A 250 -16.14 2.54 -13.48
CA CYS A 250 -15.83 3.83 -12.86
C CYS A 250 -15.15 4.74 -13.86
N ALA A 251 -15.73 5.91 -14.11
CA ALA A 251 -15.05 6.95 -14.87
C ALA A 251 -13.77 7.38 -14.14
N LEU A 252 -12.70 7.59 -14.91
CA LEU A 252 -11.44 8.10 -14.40
C LEU A 252 -11.62 9.57 -14.03
N ARG A 253 -11.56 9.86 -12.73
CA ARG A 253 -11.68 11.21 -12.17
C ARG A 253 -10.34 11.93 -12.25
N THR A 254 -10.41 13.25 -12.38
CA THR A 254 -9.22 14.11 -12.35
C THR A 254 -8.82 14.47 -10.92
N LEU A 255 -7.61 15.00 -10.74
CA LEU A 255 -7.15 15.62 -9.50
C LEU A 255 -8.00 16.84 -9.12
N ALA A 256 -8.54 17.57 -10.11
CA ALA A 256 -9.46 18.67 -9.87
C ALA A 256 -10.81 18.17 -9.31
N ASP A 257 -11.37 17.10 -9.89
CA ASP A 257 -12.58 16.45 -9.34
C ASP A 257 -12.33 15.97 -7.91
N ARG A 258 -11.17 15.35 -7.65
CA ARG A 258 -10.84 14.88 -6.30
C ARG A 258 -10.69 16.04 -5.33
N ALA A 259 -10.02 17.14 -5.72
CA ALA A 259 -9.86 18.32 -4.87
C ALA A 259 -11.21 18.92 -4.44
N ALA A 260 -12.21 18.91 -5.33
CA ALA A 260 -13.55 19.41 -5.03
C ALA A 260 -14.33 18.53 -4.02
N GLU A 261 -14.02 17.22 -3.98
CA GLU A 261 -14.67 16.25 -3.09
C GLU A 261 -13.81 15.88 -1.85
N HIS A 262 -12.58 16.40 -1.74
CA HIS A 262 -11.68 16.06 -0.65
C HIS A 262 -12.14 16.73 0.64
N ASP A 263 -12.46 15.92 1.65
CA ASP A 263 -13.02 16.33 2.94
C ASP A 263 -11.97 16.70 3.99
N GLY A 264 -10.67 16.54 3.68
CA GLY A 264 -9.57 16.73 4.63
C GLY A 264 -9.58 15.71 5.78
N ALA A 265 -10.39 14.65 5.68
CA ALA A 265 -10.47 13.63 6.72
C ALA A 265 -9.16 12.85 6.83
N ALA A 266 -8.91 12.34 8.04
CA ALA A 266 -7.77 11.45 8.25
C ALA A 266 -7.91 10.19 7.38
N PRO A 267 -6.80 9.64 6.87
CA PRO A 267 -6.77 8.36 6.14
C PRO A 267 -7.29 7.15 6.94
N TRP A 268 -7.42 7.27 8.26
CA TRP A 268 -8.03 6.29 9.15
C TRP A 268 -8.86 6.96 10.26
N PHE A 269 -9.76 6.19 10.86
CA PHE A 269 -10.56 6.58 12.01
C PHE A 269 -10.23 5.72 13.23
N LEU A 270 -10.17 6.33 14.41
CA LEU A 270 -10.05 5.65 15.69
C LEU A 270 -11.26 5.98 16.54
N THR A 271 -12.04 4.96 16.88
CA THR A 271 -13.27 5.08 17.66
C THR A 271 -13.19 4.16 18.89
N PRO A 272 -13.12 4.69 20.12
CA PRO A 272 -13.19 3.87 21.33
C PRO A 272 -14.49 3.04 21.35
N THR A 273 -14.41 1.77 21.72
CA THR A 273 -15.59 0.90 21.77
C THR A 273 -16.50 1.29 22.93
N ALA A 274 -17.82 1.28 22.72
CA ALA A 274 -18.80 1.82 23.68
C ALA A 274 -19.07 0.92 24.90
N GLY A 275 -18.50 -0.29 24.98
CA GLY A 275 -18.81 -1.28 26.00
C GLY A 275 -17.64 -1.64 26.91
N GLY A 276 -17.89 -1.65 28.23
CA GLY A 276 -17.00 -2.22 29.25
C GLY A 276 -16.36 -1.20 30.18
N ALA A 277 -16.28 -1.53 31.48
CA ALA A 277 -15.36 -0.87 32.39
C ALA A 277 -13.93 -0.98 31.82
N PRO A 278 -13.05 0.02 32.02
CA PRO A 278 -11.66 -0.10 31.59
C PRO A 278 -11.11 -1.41 32.12
N ALA A 279 -10.51 -2.21 31.23
CA ALA A 279 -9.84 -3.42 31.67
C ALA A 279 -8.78 -2.99 32.69
N ALA A 280 -8.72 -3.66 33.84
CA ALA A 280 -7.65 -3.41 34.80
C ALA A 280 -6.32 -3.55 34.06
N ALA A 281 -5.52 -2.49 34.05
CA ALA A 281 -4.24 -2.48 33.37
C ALA A 281 -3.42 -3.70 33.82
N GLY A 282 -3.21 -4.66 32.91
CA GLY A 282 -2.16 -5.66 33.00
C GLY A 282 -2.20 -6.68 34.15
N ALA A 283 -3.36 -7.04 34.72
CA ALA A 283 -3.38 -8.15 35.69
C ALA A 283 -3.38 -9.52 34.97
N GLY A 284 -2.19 -10.02 34.59
CA GLY A 284 -1.94 -11.46 34.49
C GLY A 284 -1.54 -12.06 33.13
N ARG A 285 -1.18 -11.28 32.10
CA ARG A 285 -0.56 -11.87 30.89
C ARG A 285 0.95 -12.00 31.06
N PRO A 286 1.58 -13.14 30.72
CA PRO A 286 3.01 -13.30 30.86
C PRO A 286 3.75 -12.22 30.06
N THR A 287 4.38 -11.31 30.77
CA THR A 287 5.43 -10.42 30.27
C THR A 287 6.71 -11.24 30.11
N GLY A 288 6.75 -12.10 29.10
CA GLY A 288 7.96 -12.80 28.70
C GLY A 288 8.46 -12.22 27.37
N PRO A 289 9.31 -11.18 27.38
CA PRO A 289 9.86 -10.67 26.13
C PRO A 289 10.76 -11.73 25.49
N ALA A 290 10.57 -11.98 24.19
CA ALA A 290 11.74 -12.11 23.35
C ALA A 290 12.42 -10.73 23.34
N PRO A 291 13.70 -10.59 23.71
CA PRO A 291 14.35 -9.29 23.70
C PRO A 291 14.37 -8.70 22.28
N GLY A 292 13.90 -7.45 22.12
CA GLY A 292 14.24 -6.60 20.97
C GLY A 292 13.15 -6.24 19.94
N ARG A 293 11.87 -6.59 20.11
CA ARG A 293 10.79 -6.22 19.15
C ARG A 293 9.60 -5.52 19.83
N PRO A 294 9.06 -4.40 19.29
CA PRO A 294 8.09 -3.57 20.03
C PRO A 294 6.73 -4.22 20.31
N LEU A 295 6.28 -5.16 19.48
CA LEU A 295 4.98 -5.83 19.62
C LEU A 295 5.09 -7.26 20.19
N ALA A 296 6.25 -7.63 20.74
CA ALA A 296 6.44 -8.94 21.34
C ALA A 296 5.37 -9.24 22.40
N GLY A 297 4.78 -10.45 22.32
CA GLY A 297 3.74 -10.92 23.22
C GLY A 297 2.33 -10.41 22.92
N LEU A 298 2.12 -9.67 21.82
CA LEU A 298 0.77 -9.35 21.31
C LEU A 298 0.30 -10.42 20.32
N THR A 299 -0.99 -10.77 20.35
CA THR A 299 -1.60 -11.70 19.40
C THR A 299 -2.53 -10.98 18.42
N VAL A 300 -2.33 -11.20 17.12
CA VAL A 300 -3.15 -10.64 16.04
C VAL A 300 -3.92 -11.78 15.35
N LEU A 301 -5.24 -11.71 15.35
CA LEU A 301 -6.08 -12.57 14.51
C LEU A 301 -6.35 -11.85 13.18
N GLU A 302 -5.97 -12.47 12.06
CA GLU A 302 -6.11 -11.87 10.74
C GLU A 302 -7.06 -12.69 9.85
N ALA A 303 -8.19 -12.11 9.48
CA ALA A 303 -9.13 -12.67 8.51
C ALA A 303 -9.13 -11.86 7.20
N GLY A 304 -7.94 -11.61 6.65
CA GLY A 304 -7.74 -10.81 5.45
C GLY A 304 -7.65 -11.63 4.16
N ARG A 305 -7.96 -11.00 3.03
CA ARG A 305 -7.81 -11.56 1.67
C ARG A 305 -6.95 -10.66 0.80
N ARG A 306 -6.33 -11.25 -0.23
CA ARG A 306 -5.49 -10.55 -1.22
C ARG A 306 -4.29 -9.86 -0.58
N ILE A 307 -4.26 -8.51 -0.53
CA ILE A 307 -3.04 -7.75 -0.27
C ILE A 307 -3.16 -6.89 0.99
N GLN A 308 -4.13 -5.96 1.03
CA GLN A 308 -4.19 -4.89 2.04
C GLN A 308 -4.15 -5.40 3.51
N ALA A 309 -5.12 -6.23 3.93
CA ALA A 309 -5.13 -6.78 5.30
C ALA A 309 -3.98 -7.77 5.55
N PRO A 310 -3.66 -8.72 4.64
CA PRO A 310 -2.50 -9.59 4.82
C PRO A 310 -1.19 -8.84 5.02
N LEU A 311 -0.94 -7.76 4.25
CA LEU A 311 0.25 -6.92 4.40
C LEU A 311 0.27 -6.18 5.73
N ALA A 312 -0.85 -5.59 6.16
CA ALA A 312 -0.95 -4.95 7.47
C ALA A 312 -0.60 -5.92 8.61
N ALA A 313 -1.16 -7.13 8.59
CA ALA A 313 -0.79 -8.17 9.56
C ALA A 313 0.66 -8.63 9.44
N HIS A 314 1.21 -8.72 8.23
CA HIS A 314 2.61 -9.08 8.02
C HIS A 314 3.54 -8.10 8.73
N LEU A 315 3.29 -6.80 8.57
CA LEU A 315 4.07 -5.74 9.21
C LEU A 315 3.98 -5.79 10.73
N LEU A 316 2.80 -6.06 11.29
CA LEU A 316 2.64 -6.27 12.74
C LEU A 316 3.46 -7.49 13.22
N GLY A 317 3.52 -8.55 12.41
CA GLY A 317 4.37 -9.71 12.65
C GLY A 317 5.87 -9.38 12.61
N LEU A 318 6.33 -8.58 11.65
CA LEU A 318 7.72 -8.10 11.59
C LEU A 318 8.08 -7.23 12.80
N LEU A 319 7.11 -6.51 13.37
CA LEU A 319 7.27 -5.77 14.63
C LEU A 319 7.21 -6.65 15.88
N GLY A 320 7.00 -7.96 15.74
CA GLY A 320 7.09 -8.97 16.80
C GLY A 320 5.77 -9.55 17.29
N ALA A 321 4.63 -9.19 16.71
CA ALA A 321 3.34 -9.77 17.08
C ALA A 321 3.22 -11.24 16.60
N ASP A 322 2.53 -12.08 17.37
CA ASP A 322 2.15 -13.43 16.95
C ASP A 322 0.87 -13.37 16.12
N VAL A 323 1.01 -13.59 14.82
CA VAL A 323 -0.08 -13.45 13.85
C VAL A 323 -0.68 -14.81 13.51
N ILE A 324 -1.98 -14.95 13.77
CA ILE A 324 -2.78 -16.13 13.44
C ILE A 324 -3.76 -15.76 12.32
N ARG A 325 -3.54 -16.31 11.15
CA ARG A 325 -4.41 -16.18 9.98
C ARG A 325 -5.62 -17.10 10.12
N ILE A 326 -6.80 -16.52 9.92
CA ILE A 326 -8.10 -17.22 9.88
C ILE A 326 -8.39 -17.54 8.41
N GLU A 327 -8.19 -18.79 8.02
CA GLU A 327 -8.40 -19.25 6.65
C GLU A 327 -9.77 -19.92 6.49
N PRO A 328 -10.41 -19.79 5.31
CA PRO A 328 -11.64 -20.52 5.03
C PRO A 328 -11.34 -22.03 4.87
N PRO A 329 -12.38 -22.88 4.88
CA PRO A 329 -12.23 -24.31 4.57
C PRO A 329 -11.49 -24.55 3.25
N GLY A 330 -10.44 -25.37 3.28
CA GLY A 330 -9.54 -25.62 2.16
C GLY A 330 -8.36 -24.63 2.04
N GLY A 331 -8.23 -23.70 2.99
CA GLY A 331 -7.16 -22.70 3.02
C GLY A 331 -7.41 -21.48 2.14
N ASP A 332 -6.52 -20.50 2.23
CA ASP A 332 -6.53 -19.32 1.35
C ASP A 332 -6.27 -19.73 -0.13
N PRO A 333 -7.19 -19.44 -1.06
CA PRO A 333 -7.00 -19.73 -2.49
C PRO A 333 -5.71 -19.15 -3.08
N LEU A 334 -5.20 -18.03 -2.53
CA LEU A 334 -3.95 -17.43 -3.00
C LEU A 334 -2.75 -18.37 -2.80
N ARG A 335 -2.80 -19.33 -1.86
CA ARG A 335 -1.73 -20.32 -1.64
C ARG A 335 -1.42 -21.15 -2.88
N GLY A 336 -2.43 -21.41 -3.71
CA GLY A 336 -2.29 -22.22 -4.93
C GLY A 336 -2.03 -21.40 -6.20
N MET A 337 -1.83 -20.08 -6.09
CA MET A 337 -1.69 -19.21 -7.25
C MET A 337 -0.25 -19.18 -7.79
N PRO A 338 -0.01 -19.53 -9.08
CA PRO A 338 1.32 -19.44 -9.66
C PRO A 338 1.89 -18.00 -9.71
N PRO A 339 3.22 -17.86 -9.74
CA PRO A 339 4.19 -18.92 -9.63
C PRO A 339 4.38 -19.35 -8.16
N ALA A 340 4.67 -20.62 -7.95
CA ALA A 340 4.92 -21.19 -6.63
C ALA A 340 6.40 -21.44 -6.36
N CYS A 341 6.77 -21.35 -5.07
CA CYS A 341 8.02 -21.81 -4.50
C CYS A 341 7.70 -23.01 -3.60
N CYS A 342 8.28 -24.17 -3.90
CA CYS A 342 7.96 -25.43 -3.20
C CYS A 342 6.44 -25.73 -3.11
N GLY A 343 5.69 -25.46 -4.18
CA GLY A 343 4.24 -25.72 -4.25
C GLY A 343 3.35 -24.73 -3.49
N ILE A 344 3.92 -23.64 -2.96
CA ILE A 344 3.17 -22.53 -2.34
C ILE A 344 3.41 -21.25 -3.13
N SER A 345 2.34 -20.52 -3.46
CA SER A 345 2.43 -19.25 -4.17
C SER A 345 3.48 -18.31 -3.56
N ALA A 346 4.42 -17.84 -4.37
CA ALA A 346 5.45 -16.91 -3.93
C ALA A 346 4.85 -15.58 -3.45
N ARG A 347 3.73 -15.16 -4.04
CA ARG A 347 2.97 -13.97 -3.61
C ARG A 347 2.31 -14.16 -2.25
N TRP A 348 1.79 -15.36 -1.99
CA TRP A 348 1.27 -15.70 -0.68
C TRP A 348 2.38 -15.65 0.38
N LEU A 349 3.55 -16.21 0.08
CA LEU A 349 4.72 -16.21 0.96
C LEU A 349 5.19 -14.78 1.28
N ALA A 350 5.26 -13.90 0.28
CA ALA A 350 5.62 -12.49 0.47
C ALA A 350 4.75 -11.74 1.49
N LEU A 351 3.49 -12.16 1.66
CA LEU A 351 2.52 -11.54 2.55
C LEU A 351 2.26 -12.30 3.86
N ASN A 352 2.63 -13.58 3.93
CA ASN A 352 2.16 -14.45 5.00
C ASN A 352 3.27 -15.29 5.64
N ARG A 353 4.53 -15.15 5.21
CA ARG A 353 5.66 -15.75 5.90
C ARG A 353 5.67 -15.37 7.38
N GLY A 354 5.98 -16.34 8.24
CA GLY A 354 6.01 -16.19 9.70
C GLY A 354 4.65 -16.24 10.39
N LYS A 355 3.53 -16.21 9.66
CA LYS A 355 2.19 -16.33 10.26
C LYS A 355 1.84 -17.79 10.55
N ARG A 356 1.13 -18.02 11.65
CA ARG A 356 0.40 -19.27 11.89
C ARG A 356 -0.95 -19.19 11.19
N ALA A 357 -1.57 -20.33 10.88
CA ALA A 357 -2.89 -20.35 10.26
C ALA A 357 -3.80 -21.36 10.97
N VAL A 358 -5.09 -21.05 11.03
CA VAL A 358 -6.15 -21.96 11.48
C VAL A 358 -7.31 -21.87 10.50
N GLU A 359 -7.91 -23.02 10.21
CA GLU A 359 -9.10 -23.11 9.39
C GLU A 359 -10.36 -22.86 10.23
N ILE A 360 -11.20 -21.90 9.79
CA ILE A 360 -12.47 -21.53 10.41
C ILE A 360 -13.49 -21.21 9.31
N ASP A 361 -14.61 -21.94 9.27
CA ASP A 361 -15.75 -21.56 8.43
C ASP A 361 -16.59 -20.48 9.09
N ILE A 362 -16.33 -19.23 8.76
CA ILE A 362 -17.11 -18.08 9.26
C ILE A 362 -18.61 -18.15 8.88
N LYS A 363 -19.02 -19.01 7.94
CA LYS A 363 -20.44 -19.22 7.62
C LYS A 363 -21.13 -20.15 8.62
N ALA A 364 -20.41 -21.04 9.30
CA ALA A 364 -20.95 -21.93 10.31
C ALA A 364 -21.00 -21.24 11.68
N GLU A 365 -22.13 -21.31 12.38
CA GLU A 365 -22.28 -20.64 13.69
C GLU A 365 -21.31 -21.18 14.75
N ALA A 366 -21.06 -22.49 14.77
CA ALA A 366 -20.11 -23.10 15.71
C ALA A 366 -18.69 -22.54 15.55
N ASP A 367 -18.25 -22.35 14.30
CA ASP A 367 -16.93 -21.81 13.98
C ASP A 367 -16.84 -20.30 14.23
N ARG A 368 -17.95 -19.56 14.06
CA ARG A 368 -18.03 -18.18 14.57
C ARG A 368 -17.87 -18.13 16.09
N GLY A 369 -18.46 -19.07 16.82
CA GLY A 369 -18.25 -19.23 18.27
C GLY A 369 -16.77 -19.40 18.61
N ARG A 370 -16.08 -20.34 17.94
CA ARG A 370 -14.63 -20.57 18.11
C ARG A 370 -13.81 -19.32 17.83
N LEU A 371 -14.14 -18.56 16.78
CA LEU A 371 -13.45 -17.31 16.46
C LEU A 371 -13.67 -16.24 17.54
N ARG A 372 -14.88 -16.14 18.11
CA ARG A 372 -15.15 -15.24 19.24
C ARG A 372 -14.34 -15.64 20.48
N ASP A 373 -14.21 -16.93 20.76
CA ASP A 373 -13.39 -17.44 21.87
C ASP A 373 -11.90 -17.12 21.67
N MET A 374 -11.40 -17.24 20.43
CA MET A 374 -10.04 -16.78 20.11
C MET A 374 -9.89 -15.26 20.29
N ALA A 375 -10.88 -14.48 19.83
CA ALA A 375 -10.88 -13.03 19.94
C ALA A 375 -10.95 -12.54 21.39
N ALA A 376 -11.55 -13.33 22.30
CA ALA A 376 -11.56 -13.08 23.75
C ALA A 376 -10.14 -12.95 24.33
N HIS A 377 -9.15 -13.52 23.64
CA HIS A 377 -7.74 -13.50 24.02
C HIS A 377 -6.84 -12.84 22.98
N ALA A 378 -7.38 -12.20 21.94
CA ALA A 378 -6.55 -11.47 20.98
C ALA A 378 -6.27 -10.04 21.46
N ASP A 379 -5.21 -9.44 20.95
CA ASP A 379 -4.96 -8.00 21.07
C ASP A 379 -5.58 -7.24 19.90
N VAL A 380 -5.56 -7.86 18.71
CA VAL A 380 -6.07 -7.29 17.47
C VAL A 380 -6.91 -8.34 16.74
N PHE A 381 -8.06 -7.93 16.20
CA PHE A 381 -8.78 -8.67 15.17
C PHE A 381 -8.83 -7.82 13.91
N LEU A 382 -8.20 -8.27 12.82
CA LEU A 382 -8.02 -7.53 11.58
C LEU A 382 -8.69 -8.24 10.41
N HIS A 383 -9.52 -7.52 9.64
CA HIS A 383 -10.18 -8.06 8.45
C HIS A 383 -10.36 -7.02 7.33
N ASN A 384 -10.64 -7.51 6.11
CA ASN A 384 -11.03 -6.69 4.95
C ASN A 384 -12.24 -7.26 4.19
N TRP A 385 -13.19 -7.86 4.91
CA TRP A 385 -14.45 -8.33 4.33
C TRP A 385 -15.27 -7.19 3.73
N ALA A 386 -16.18 -7.52 2.81
CA ALA A 386 -17.10 -6.55 2.22
C ALA A 386 -17.88 -5.76 3.29
N PRO A 387 -18.23 -4.49 3.04
CA PRO A 387 -18.97 -3.66 3.98
C PRO A 387 -20.22 -4.37 4.55
N GLY A 388 -20.44 -4.23 5.86
CA GLY A 388 -21.57 -4.86 6.57
C GLY A 388 -21.41 -6.36 6.84
N LYS A 389 -20.42 -7.06 6.23
CA LYS A 389 -20.26 -8.50 6.40
C LYS A 389 -19.91 -8.91 7.83
N ALA A 390 -19.05 -8.16 8.51
CA ALA A 390 -18.68 -8.46 9.91
C ALA A 390 -19.89 -8.38 10.85
N ALA A 391 -20.72 -7.34 10.71
CA ALA A 391 -21.96 -7.18 11.47
C ALA A 391 -22.96 -8.31 11.18
N ALA A 392 -23.15 -8.68 9.92
CA ALA A 392 -24.01 -9.79 9.52
C ALA A 392 -23.54 -11.16 10.08
N LEU A 393 -22.26 -11.28 10.44
CA LEU A 393 -21.69 -12.47 11.06
C LEU A 393 -21.62 -12.37 12.59
N GLY A 394 -21.99 -11.24 13.20
CA GLY A 394 -21.82 -11.05 14.64
C GLY A 394 -20.35 -11.03 15.07
N LEU A 395 -19.48 -10.43 14.24
CA LEU A 395 -18.02 -10.34 14.38
C LEU A 395 -17.52 -8.90 14.17
N ASP A 396 -18.41 -7.91 14.27
CA ASP A 396 -18.02 -6.50 14.24
C ASP A 396 -17.41 -6.05 15.58
N ALA A 397 -17.00 -4.78 15.63
CA ALA A 397 -16.34 -4.22 16.80
C ALA A 397 -17.21 -4.28 18.06
N ASP A 398 -18.51 -4.01 17.93
CA ASP A 398 -19.42 -3.98 19.08
C ASP A 398 -19.75 -5.38 19.58
N ASP A 399 -19.90 -6.35 18.69
CA ASP A 399 -20.08 -7.76 19.06
C ASP A 399 -18.84 -8.33 19.75
N LEU A 400 -17.65 -8.11 19.20
CA LEU A 400 -16.40 -8.62 19.79
C LEU A 400 -15.99 -7.87 21.07
N ALA A 401 -16.38 -6.60 21.22
CA ALA A 401 -16.15 -5.85 22.46
C ALA A 401 -16.88 -6.47 23.67
N ARG A 402 -17.98 -7.21 23.46
CA ARG A 402 -18.68 -7.91 24.56
C ARG A 402 -17.86 -9.05 25.18
N VAL A 403 -17.01 -9.70 24.38
CA VAL A 403 -16.14 -10.78 24.86
C VAL A 403 -14.73 -10.29 25.19
N ASN A 404 -14.28 -9.21 24.54
CA ASN A 404 -12.99 -8.58 24.80
C ASN A 404 -13.11 -7.04 24.73
N PRO A 405 -13.39 -6.38 25.87
CA PRO A 405 -13.51 -4.92 25.94
C PRO A 405 -12.23 -4.15 25.62
N ALA A 406 -11.07 -4.83 25.55
CA ALA A 406 -9.77 -4.24 25.24
C ALA A 406 -9.31 -4.52 23.79
N LEU A 407 -10.11 -5.20 22.97
CA LEU A 407 -9.74 -5.56 21.62
C LEU A 407 -9.54 -4.33 20.72
N VAL A 408 -8.47 -4.33 19.93
CA VAL A 408 -8.37 -3.45 18.76
C VAL A 408 -9.03 -4.16 17.59
N HIS A 409 -10.24 -3.73 17.22
CA HIS A 409 -10.95 -4.25 16.05
C HIS A 409 -10.56 -3.41 14.84
N ALA A 410 -9.95 -4.03 13.83
CA ALA A 410 -9.39 -3.34 12.68
C ALA A 410 -10.07 -3.77 11.38
N TYR A 411 -10.59 -2.77 10.66
CA TYR A 411 -11.19 -2.96 9.35
C TYR A 411 -10.41 -2.16 8.29
N THR A 412 -9.81 -2.86 7.35
CA THR A 412 -9.17 -2.23 6.17
C THR A 412 -10.07 -2.43 4.96
N SER A 413 -10.55 -1.33 4.38
CA SER A 413 -11.65 -1.34 3.41
C SER A 413 -11.31 -0.59 2.11
N GLY A 414 -12.22 -0.60 1.13
CA GLY A 414 -12.06 0.25 -0.06
C GLY A 414 -12.24 1.74 0.25
N TRP A 415 -13.29 2.10 1.01
CA TRP A 415 -13.78 3.48 1.10
C TRP A 415 -14.04 3.99 2.52
N ALA A 416 -13.95 3.14 3.54
CA ALA A 416 -14.30 3.44 4.94
C ALA A 416 -15.69 4.08 5.13
N GLY A 417 -16.64 3.83 4.23
CA GLY A 417 -17.98 4.43 4.27
C GLY A 417 -18.00 5.95 4.04
N ARG A 418 -16.92 6.54 3.50
CA ARG A 418 -16.78 7.98 3.25
C ARG A 418 -17.46 8.46 1.94
N LEU A 419 -17.94 7.54 1.11
CA LEU A 419 -18.59 7.84 -0.16
C LEU A 419 -19.89 7.02 -0.27
N ASP A 420 -21.02 7.70 -0.51
CA ASP A 420 -22.34 7.07 -0.59
C ASP A 420 -22.49 6.19 -1.85
N ASP A 421 -22.08 6.71 -3.02
CA ASP A 421 -22.12 6.02 -4.32
C ASP A 421 -20.74 5.44 -4.71
N ALA A 422 -20.08 4.80 -3.75
CA ALA A 422 -18.77 4.22 -3.99
C ALA A 422 -18.87 2.97 -4.88
N PRO A 423 -18.05 2.86 -5.95
CA PRO A 423 -17.98 1.63 -6.70
C PRO A 423 -17.28 0.53 -5.90
N MET A 424 -17.09 -0.65 -6.49
CA MET A 424 -16.36 -1.76 -5.86
C MET A 424 -15.02 -1.28 -5.31
N GLY A 425 -14.75 -1.61 -4.04
CA GLY A 425 -13.55 -1.18 -3.32
C GLY A 425 -12.29 -1.97 -3.69
N THR A 426 -11.94 -2.01 -4.97
CA THR A 426 -10.67 -2.57 -5.46
C THR A 426 -9.66 -1.47 -5.74
N ASP A 427 -8.37 -1.82 -5.74
CA ASP A 427 -7.28 -0.90 -6.02
C ASP A 427 -7.51 -0.07 -7.30
N PHE A 428 -7.84 -0.73 -8.41
CA PHE A 428 -8.01 -0.07 -9.71
C PHE A 428 -9.22 0.86 -9.76
N MET A 429 -10.34 0.47 -9.14
CA MET A 429 -11.54 1.31 -9.06
C MET A 429 -11.30 2.54 -8.19
N VAL A 430 -10.56 2.37 -7.09
CA VAL A 430 -10.18 3.48 -6.22
C VAL A 430 -9.19 4.39 -6.93
N GLN A 431 -8.18 3.85 -7.61
CA GLN A 431 -7.25 4.66 -8.43
C GLN A 431 -8.01 5.49 -9.48
N ALA A 432 -9.03 4.89 -10.12
CA ALA A 432 -9.85 5.58 -11.11
C ALA A 432 -10.69 6.71 -10.48
N ARG A 433 -11.32 6.47 -9.33
CA ARG A 433 -12.25 7.42 -8.69
C ARG A 433 -11.57 8.59 -8.00
N THR A 434 -10.28 8.47 -7.67
CA THR A 434 -9.59 9.36 -6.72
C THR A 434 -8.56 10.30 -7.36
N GLY A 435 -8.43 10.30 -8.70
CA GLY A 435 -7.41 11.10 -9.38
C GLY A 435 -6.01 10.49 -9.34
N VAL A 436 -5.80 9.36 -8.67
CA VAL A 436 -4.51 8.64 -8.66
C VAL A 436 -4.12 8.22 -10.08
N GLY A 437 -5.06 7.77 -10.91
CA GLY A 437 -4.75 7.42 -12.29
C GLY A 437 -4.31 8.60 -13.17
N GLU A 438 -4.70 9.83 -12.82
CA GLU A 438 -4.11 11.04 -13.43
C GLU A 438 -2.74 11.34 -12.81
N ALA A 439 -2.64 11.30 -11.48
CA ALA A 439 -1.41 11.62 -10.76
C ALA A 439 -0.24 10.69 -11.08
N ALA A 440 -0.52 9.40 -11.35
CA ALA A 440 0.48 8.40 -11.67
C ALA A 440 1.17 8.65 -13.02
N ARG A 441 0.61 9.50 -13.88
CA ARG A 441 1.16 9.85 -15.20
C ARG A 441 1.70 11.29 -15.23
N PRO A 442 2.85 11.52 -15.86
CA PRO A 442 3.36 12.86 -16.12
C PRO A 442 2.37 13.82 -16.77
N ALA A 443 2.52 15.11 -16.51
CA ALA A 443 1.83 16.19 -17.22
C ALA A 443 2.06 16.08 -18.74
N GLY A 444 1.01 16.28 -19.52
CA GLY A 444 1.03 16.15 -20.99
C GLY A 444 0.66 14.75 -21.50
N GLU A 445 0.52 13.76 -20.62
CA GLU A 445 0.10 12.42 -21.02
C GLU A 445 -1.38 12.14 -20.76
N VAL A 446 -1.92 11.14 -21.45
CA VAL A 446 -3.26 10.64 -21.16
C VAL A 446 -3.28 9.98 -19.78
N PRO A 447 -4.17 10.41 -18.86
CA PRO A 447 -4.36 9.76 -17.56
C PRO A 447 -4.61 8.26 -17.68
N ALA A 448 -3.97 7.48 -16.83
CA ALA A 448 -4.21 6.04 -16.77
C ALA A 448 -3.76 5.49 -15.39
N PRO A 449 -4.62 4.70 -14.70
CA PRO A 449 -4.21 3.97 -13.51
C PRO A 449 -2.94 3.14 -13.71
N SER A 450 -2.16 3.00 -12.65
CA SER A 450 -1.13 1.98 -12.61
C SER A 450 -1.79 0.61 -12.49
N LEU A 451 -1.26 -0.39 -13.20
CA LEU A 451 -1.68 -1.78 -12.98
C LEU A 451 -0.96 -2.43 -11.79
N MET A 452 -0.06 -1.71 -11.13
CA MET A 452 0.37 -2.06 -9.78
C MET A 452 -0.77 -1.85 -8.79
N THR A 453 -0.80 -2.69 -7.77
CA THR A 453 -1.66 -2.61 -6.59
C THR A 453 -1.15 -1.55 -5.59
N LEU A 454 -1.08 -0.29 -6.04
CA LEU A 454 -0.49 0.83 -5.30
C LEU A 454 -1.23 1.09 -3.98
N LEU A 455 -2.56 1.15 -4.04
CA LEU A 455 -3.41 1.52 -2.91
C LEU A 455 -3.63 0.35 -1.96
N ASP A 456 -3.58 -0.88 -2.44
CA ASP A 456 -3.60 -2.10 -1.64
C ASP A 456 -2.35 -2.19 -0.77
N VAL A 457 -1.17 -1.93 -1.33
CA VAL A 457 0.09 -1.90 -0.59
C VAL A 457 0.10 -0.73 0.40
N LEU A 458 -0.10 0.50 -0.09
CA LEU A 458 -0.10 1.68 0.77
C LEU A 458 -1.21 1.61 1.83
N GLY A 459 -2.39 1.11 1.48
CA GLY A 459 -3.50 0.86 2.40
C GLY A 459 -3.18 -0.21 3.44
N GLY A 460 -2.33 -1.20 3.12
CA GLY A 460 -1.78 -2.14 4.09
C GLY A 460 -0.82 -1.48 5.07
N LEU A 461 0.02 -0.55 4.59
CA LEU A 461 0.85 0.28 5.47
C LEU A 461 -0.06 1.12 6.40
N LEU A 462 -1.03 1.84 5.85
CA LEU A 462 -1.95 2.64 6.67
C LEU A 462 -2.80 1.81 7.63
N GLY A 463 -3.17 0.59 7.25
CA GLY A 463 -3.85 -0.35 8.13
C GLY A 463 -3.02 -0.73 9.35
N ALA A 464 -1.74 -1.04 9.16
CA ALA A 464 -0.83 -1.29 10.28
C ALA A 464 -0.54 -0.02 11.12
N GLU A 465 -0.46 1.16 10.50
CA GLU A 465 -0.35 2.44 11.24
C GLU A 465 -1.58 2.68 12.12
N ALA A 466 -2.78 2.48 11.59
CA ALA A 466 -4.03 2.60 12.32
C ALA A 466 -4.12 1.61 13.50
N VAL A 467 -3.69 0.36 13.30
CA VAL A 467 -3.64 -0.66 14.38
C VAL A 467 -2.66 -0.24 15.47
N LEU A 468 -1.46 0.22 15.13
CA LEU A 468 -0.47 0.70 16.09
C LEU A 468 -0.97 1.90 16.89
N ALA A 469 -1.62 2.85 16.23
CA ALA A 469 -2.28 3.98 16.88
C ALA A 469 -3.41 3.54 17.82
N GLY A 470 -4.21 2.53 17.41
CA GLY A 470 -5.25 1.91 18.22
C GLY A 470 -4.70 1.18 19.44
N LEU A 471 -3.61 0.43 19.29
CA LEU A 471 -2.90 -0.24 20.38
C LEU A 471 -2.35 0.79 21.38
N LEU A 472 -1.72 1.86 20.90
CA LEU A 472 -1.25 2.94 21.78
C LEU A 472 -2.40 3.60 22.54
N LEU A 473 -3.51 3.88 21.88
CA LEU A 473 -4.71 4.43 22.52
C LEU A 473 -5.26 3.47 23.59
N ARG A 474 -5.28 2.17 23.30
CA ARG A 474 -5.67 1.14 24.26
C ARG A 474 -4.75 1.12 25.49
N GLU A 475 -3.43 1.15 25.30
CA GLU A 475 -2.48 1.20 26.43
C GLU A 475 -2.67 2.46 27.30
N ARG A 476 -3.02 3.59 26.67
CA ARG A 476 -3.29 4.86 27.39
C ARG A 476 -4.63 4.90 28.11
N THR A 477 -5.64 4.19 27.63
CA THR A 477 -7.04 4.34 28.09
C THR A 477 -7.60 3.09 28.78
N GLY A 478 -6.98 1.93 28.61
CA GLY A 478 -7.49 0.63 29.06
C GLY A 478 -8.72 0.14 28.30
N ARG A 479 -9.08 0.77 27.17
CA ARG A 479 -10.29 0.46 26.38
C ARG A 479 -9.95 0.01 24.97
N GLY A 480 -10.77 -0.88 24.44
CA GLY A 480 -10.70 -1.32 23.06
C GLY A 480 -10.99 -0.20 22.08
N VAL A 481 -10.54 -0.38 20.85
CA VAL A 481 -10.60 0.63 19.81
C VAL A 481 -11.02 -0.03 18.51
N ARG A 482 -12.06 0.51 17.88
CA ARG A 482 -12.35 0.25 16.47
C ARG A 482 -11.47 1.16 15.63
N VAL A 483 -10.70 0.57 14.72
CA VAL A 483 -9.88 1.28 13.75
C VAL A 483 -10.33 0.95 12.34
N ASP A 484 -10.61 1.97 11.55
CA ASP A 484 -11.03 1.85 10.15
C ASP A 484 -10.01 2.55 9.26
N SER A 485 -9.41 1.84 8.30
CA SER A 485 -8.59 2.44 7.25
C SER A 485 -9.15 2.10 5.86
N SER A 486 -8.64 2.76 4.82
CA SER A 486 -9.14 2.51 3.47
C SER A 486 -8.14 2.74 2.35
N LEU A 487 -8.41 2.13 1.19
CA LEU A 487 -7.76 2.46 -0.08
C LEU A 487 -7.98 3.93 -0.45
N LEU A 488 -9.16 4.50 -0.14
CA LEU A 488 -9.42 5.95 -0.28
C LEU A 488 -8.45 6.78 0.58
N GLY A 489 -8.23 6.38 1.83
CA GLY A 489 -7.22 7.01 2.70
C GLY A 489 -5.82 6.94 2.09
N ALA A 490 -5.44 5.79 1.52
CA ALA A 490 -4.17 5.65 0.79
C ALA A 490 -4.08 6.56 -0.44
N ALA A 491 -5.17 6.68 -1.19
CA ALA A 491 -5.23 7.58 -2.35
C ALA A 491 -5.10 9.05 -1.95
N ASP A 492 -5.78 9.46 -0.87
CA ASP A 492 -5.72 10.82 -0.33
C ASP A 492 -4.30 11.16 0.16
N THR A 493 -3.65 10.25 0.88
CA THR A 493 -2.25 10.43 1.31
C THR A 493 -1.31 10.56 0.09
N LEU A 494 -1.45 9.68 -0.90
CA LEU A 494 -0.59 9.67 -2.09
C LEU A 494 -0.80 10.91 -2.99
N THR A 495 -2.03 11.40 -3.11
CA THR A 495 -2.36 12.57 -3.95
C THR A 495 -2.26 13.89 -3.21
N GLY A 496 -2.13 13.89 -1.87
CA GLY A 496 -2.03 15.08 -1.03
C GLY A 496 -1.07 16.17 -1.56
N PRO A 497 0.17 15.84 -1.96
CA PRO A 497 1.08 16.82 -2.56
C PRO A 497 0.53 17.48 -3.83
N ALA A 498 -0.14 16.71 -4.70
CA ALA A 498 -0.75 17.22 -5.92
C ALA A 498 -1.97 18.12 -5.62
N LEU A 499 -2.80 17.73 -4.65
CA LEU A 499 -3.94 18.53 -4.21
C LEU A 499 -3.48 19.85 -3.56
N ARG A 500 -2.39 19.84 -2.79
CA ARG A 500 -1.78 21.06 -2.23
C ARG A 500 -1.24 22.00 -3.32
N ARG A 501 -0.65 21.47 -4.40
CA ARG A 501 -0.24 22.28 -5.57
C ARG A 501 -1.46 22.94 -6.23
N ALA A 502 -2.52 22.16 -6.49
CA ALA A 502 -3.77 22.68 -7.06
C ALA A 502 -4.36 23.80 -6.19
N ALA A 503 -4.38 23.63 -4.87
CA ALA A 503 -4.89 24.63 -3.93
C ALA A 503 -4.09 25.95 -3.95
N ARG A 504 -2.81 25.91 -4.37
CA ARG A 504 -1.97 27.11 -4.59
C ARG A 504 -2.10 27.70 -6.00
N GLY A 505 -2.92 27.11 -6.86
CA GLY A 505 -3.03 27.50 -8.28
C GLY A 505 -1.90 27.00 -9.17
N GLU A 506 -1.08 26.06 -8.68
CA GLU A 506 -0.02 25.39 -9.44
C GLU A 506 -0.58 24.18 -10.22
N ASP A 507 0.13 23.72 -11.26
CA ASP A 507 -0.23 22.48 -11.96
C ASP A 507 -0.13 21.30 -10.96
N PRO A 508 -1.23 20.56 -10.72
CA PRO A 508 -1.19 19.40 -9.83
C PRO A 508 -0.32 18.27 -10.37
N ARG A 509 -0.13 18.17 -11.69
CA ARG A 509 0.64 17.13 -12.35
C ARG A 509 2.09 17.57 -12.51
N ARG A 510 3.02 16.61 -12.35
CA ARG A 510 4.45 16.87 -12.51
C ARG A 510 4.88 16.63 -13.96
N PRO A 511 5.82 17.41 -14.51
CA PRO A 511 6.38 17.14 -15.83
C PRO A 511 7.05 15.77 -15.86
N ALA A 512 7.25 15.22 -17.05
CA ALA A 512 7.72 13.85 -17.21
C ALA A 512 9.12 13.62 -16.64
N GLY A 513 10.01 14.61 -16.69
CA GLY A 513 11.37 14.47 -16.15
C GLY A 513 12.00 13.14 -16.55
N PHE A 514 12.48 12.40 -15.56
CA PHE A 514 13.05 11.05 -15.69
C PHE A 514 12.00 9.93 -15.41
N ARG A 515 10.71 10.24 -15.28
CA ARG A 515 9.63 9.23 -15.27
C ARG A 515 9.57 8.47 -16.61
N HIS A 516 10.25 9.00 -17.63
CA HIS A 516 10.82 8.23 -18.72
C HIS A 516 12.32 8.03 -18.53
N PRO A 517 12.76 6.82 -18.15
CA PRO A 517 14.17 6.49 -18.11
C PRO A 517 14.86 6.73 -19.46
N LEU A 518 16.13 7.11 -19.43
CA LEU A 518 16.96 7.29 -20.61
C LEU A 518 17.51 5.93 -21.04
N ALA A 519 17.30 5.57 -22.30
CA ALA A 519 17.84 4.33 -22.87
C ALA A 519 19.38 4.42 -23.00
N THR A 520 20.05 3.31 -22.71
CA THR A 520 21.47 3.05 -22.95
C THR A 520 21.61 1.88 -23.92
N ALA A 521 22.83 1.44 -24.24
CA ALA A 521 23.05 0.35 -25.19
C ALA A 521 22.52 -1.01 -24.70
N ASP A 522 22.46 -1.21 -23.38
CA ASP A 522 22.14 -2.48 -22.73
C ASP A 522 21.08 -2.34 -21.62
N GLY A 523 20.46 -1.16 -21.45
CA GLY A 523 19.51 -0.93 -20.37
C GLY A 523 18.92 0.47 -20.33
N TRP A 524 18.67 0.94 -19.11
CA TRP A 524 18.04 2.22 -18.84
C TRP A 524 18.63 2.86 -17.59
N ILE A 525 18.65 4.19 -17.58
CA ILE A 525 19.02 4.96 -16.40
C ILE A 525 17.95 5.98 -16.05
N ALA A 526 17.76 6.24 -14.76
CA ALA A 526 16.95 7.33 -14.25
C ALA A 526 17.85 8.34 -13.55
N PRO A 527 18.04 9.53 -14.13
CA PRO A 527 18.63 10.66 -13.41
C PRO A 527 17.79 11.07 -12.21
N ALA A 528 18.43 11.65 -11.19
CA ALA A 528 17.74 12.34 -10.10
C ALA A 528 16.84 13.48 -10.64
N ASP A 529 15.75 13.82 -9.94
CA ASP A 529 14.79 14.87 -10.31
C ASP A 529 15.49 16.19 -10.64
N ALA A 530 16.49 16.59 -9.83
CA ALA A 530 17.24 17.83 -10.02
C ALA A 530 18.15 17.81 -11.25
N ASP A 531 18.67 16.64 -11.62
CA ASP A 531 19.67 16.46 -12.68
C ASP A 531 19.04 16.06 -14.02
N ALA A 532 17.76 15.69 -14.04
CA ALA A 532 17.07 15.12 -15.19
C ALA A 532 17.15 15.97 -16.46
N ARG A 533 17.00 17.30 -16.33
CA ARG A 533 17.08 18.21 -17.48
C ARG A 533 18.51 18.26 -18.06
N ALA A 534 19.52 18.27 -17.21
CA ALA A 534 20.91 18.31 -17.64
C ALA A 534 21.30 16.95 -18.27
N ALA A 535 20.96 15.85 -17.61
CA ALA A 535 21.23 14.49 -18.09
C ALA A 535 20.60 14.20 -19.46
N ALA A 536 19.40 14.73 -19.75
CA ALA A 536 18.75 14.61 -21.05
C ALA A 536 19.53 15.26 -22.22
N GLY A 537 20.47 16.16 -21.92
CA GLY A 537 21.35 16.79 -22.92
C GLY A 537 22.53 15.92 -23.36
N HIS A 538 22.77 14.78 -22.70
CA HIS A 538 23.87 13.87 -23.02
C HIS A 538 23.42 12.76 -23.98
N ASP A 539 24.26 12.41 -24.95
CA ASP A 539 24.06 11.22 -25.77
C ASP A 539 24.56 9.97 -25.03
N LEU A 540 23.63 9.16 -24.56
CA LEU A 540 23.87 7.97 -23.74
C LEU A 540 23.42 6.67 -24.43
N ARG A 541 22.65 6.75 -25.53
CA ARG A 541 22.00 5.57 -26.15
C ARG A 541 23.00 4.54 -26.68
N GLY A 542 24.17 4.99 -27.12
CA GLY A 542 25.24 4.12 -27.62
C GLY A 542 26.19 3.59 -26.54
N LEU A 543 26.05 4.02 -25.29
CA LEU A 543 26.96 3.65 -24.19
C LEU A 543 26.38 2.50 -23.36
N PRO A 544 27.20 1.54 -22.90
CA PRO A 544 26.78 0.63 -21.85
C PRO A 544 26.33 1.38 -20.59
N THR A 545 25.39 0.82 -19.84
CA THR A 545 24.74 1.48 -18.69
C THR A 545 25.76 1.97 -17.65
N GLY A 546 26.77 1.15 -17.34
CA GLY A 546 27.84 1.53 -16.41
C GLY A 546 28.69 2.71 -16.89
N GLU A 547 28.97 2.79 -18.20
CA GLU A 547 29.70 3.91 -18.80
C GLU A 547 28.84 5.17 -18.85
N ALA A 548 27.56 5.05 -19.21
CA ALA A 548 26.61 6.16 -19.18
C ALA A 548 26.49 6.79 -17.78
N LEU A 549 26.38 5.96 -16.73
CA LEU A 549 26.39 6.42 -15.34
C LEU A 549 27.71 7.10 -14.95
N SER A 550 28.84 6.56 -15.41
CA SER A 550 30.16 7.14 -15.13
C SER A 550 30.30 8.52 -15.80
N ARG A 551 29.86 8.64 -17.05
CA ARG A 551 29.84 9.92 -17.79
C ARG A 551 28.97 10.97 -17.11
N LEU A 552 27.78 10.62 -16.65
CA LEU A 552 26.93 11.55 -15.90
C LEU A 552 27.60 11.99 -14.60
N ARG A 553 28.21 11.05 -13.87
CA ARG A 553 28.94 11.34 -12.63
C ARG A 553 30.13 12.28 -12.83
N GLU A 554 30.88 12.13 -13.92
CA GLU A 554 31.97 13.05 -14.30
C GLU A 554 31.49 14.50 -14.50
N HIS A 555 30.20 14.68 -14.87
CA HIS A 555 29.56 15.98 -15.01
C HIS A 555 28.82 16.42 -13.74
N GLY A 556 29.00 15.70 -12.62
CA GLY A 556 28.34 16.00 -11.35
C GLY A 556 26.85 15.66 -11.32
N LEU A 557 26.37 14.84 -12.25
CA LEU A 557 24.96 14.47 -12.37
C LEU A 557 24.70 13.10 -11.70
N THR A 558 23.67 13.04 -10.87
CA THR A 558 23.25 11.84 -10.15
C THR A 558 22.25 11.04 -10.98
N ALA A 559 22.46 9.73 -11.09
CA ALA A 559 21.55 8.81 -11.78
C ALA A 559 21.70 7.39 -11.24
N ALA A 560 20.65 6.58 -11.40
CA ALA A 560 20.64 5.18 -11.06
C ALA A 560 20.32 4.30 -12.28
N ALA A 561 20.93 3.12 -12.37
CA ALA A 561 20.48 2.09 -13.29
C ALA A 561 19.06 1.65 -12.91
N VAL A 562 18.20 1.51 -13.92
CA VAL A 562 16.86 0.98 -13.74
C VAL A 562 16.93 -0.54 -13.73
N THR A 563 16.40 -1.14 -12.67
CA THR A 563 16.16 -2.57 -12.61
C THR A 563 15.01 -2.90 -13.57
N THR A 564 15.29 -3.69 -14.61
CA THR A 564 14.28 -4.17 -15.56
C THR A 564 13.76 -5.57 -15.23
N GLU A 565 14.65 -6.44 -14.75
CA GLU A 565 14.33 -7.79 -14.31
C GLU A 565 14.34 -7.88 -12.78
N LEU A 566 13.17 -8.11 -12.17
CA LEU A 566 13.05 -8.15 -10.71
C LEU A 566 13.82 -9.33 -10.11
N SER A 567 14.00 -10.41 -10.88
CA SER A 567 14.84 -11.54 -10.46
C SER A 567 16.28 -11.11 -10.22
N ASP A 568 16.77 -9.99 -10.76
CA ASP A 568 18.16 -9.58 -10.58
C ASP A 568 18.40 -8.78 -9.29
N LEU A 569 17.32 -8.32 -8.64
CA LEU A 569 17.42 -7.50 -7.42
C LEU A 569 18.20 -8.18 -6.29
N HIS A 570 18.10 -9.50 -6.16
CA HIS A 570 18.86 -10.24 -5.13
C HIS A 570 20.37 -10.29 -5.37
N HIS A 571 20.82 -10.00 -6.59
CA HIS A 571 22.23 -9.90 -6.97
C HIS A 571 22.71 -8.46 -7.07
N ASP A 572 21.81 -7.48 -6.91
CA ASP A 572 22.17 -6.08 -7.02
C ASP A 572 23.04 -5.67 -5.83
N PRO A 573 24.27 -5.15 -6.07
CA PRO A 573 25.17 -4.75 -4.99
C PRO A 573 24.59 -3.65 -4.10
N ARG A 574 23.63 -2.85 -4.61
CA ARG A 574 22.92 -1.82 -3.81
C ARG A 574 22.08 -2.43 -2.69
N PHE A 575 21.63 -3.67 -2.86
CA PHE A 575 20.80 -4.41 -1.89
C PHE A 575 21.51 -5.64 -1.31
N ALA A 576 22.84 -5.70 -1.43
CA ALA A 576 23.63 -6.83 -0.97
C ALA A 576 23.33 -7.16 0.50
N GLY A 577 22.99 -8.42 0.77
CA GLY A 577 22.64 -8.91 2.11
C GLY A 577 21.28 -8.45 2.65
N SER A 578 20.53 -7.63 1.91
CA SER A 578 19.20 -7.14 2.33
C SER A 578 18.08 -8.07 1.87
N ILE A 579 18.14 -8.59 0.65
CA ILE A 579 17.17 -9.56 0.12
C ILE A 579 17.65 -10.97 0.46
N SER A 580 16.84 -11.69 1.23
CA SER A 580 17.08 -13.07 1.63
C SER A 580 16.20 -14.03 0.84
N ARG A 581 16.34 -15.34 1.07
CA ARG A 581 15.36 -16.35 0.65
C ARG A 581 14.76 -16.98 1.89
N ASP A 582 13.44 -17.18 1.87
CA ASP A 582 12.75 -17.85 2.97
C ASP A 582 12.95 -19.38 2.93
N ALA A 583 12.31 -20.09 3.87
CA ALA A 583 12.40 -21.55 3.98
C ALA A 583 11.84 -22.31 2.75
N HIS A 584 11.08 -21.64 1.89
CA HIS A 584 10.53 -22.18 0.65
C HIS A 584 11.34 -21.71 -0.58
N GLY A 585 12.40 -20.93 -0.39
CA GLY A 585 13.23 -20.39 -1.46
C GLY A 585 12.69 -19.09 -2.08
N ALA A 586 11.54 -18.56 -1.62
CA ALA A 586 10.99 -17.33 -2.16
C ALA A 586 11.81 -16.11 -1.71
N PRO A 587 12.09 -15.13 -2.61
CA PRO A 587 12.73 -13.88 -2.23
C PRO A 587 11.99 -13.17 -1.10
N ALA A 588 12.74 -12.78 -0.08
CA ALA A 588 12.26 -12.13 1.11
C ALA A 588 12.96 -10.78 1.30
N VAL A 589 12.19 -9.69 1.14
CA VAL A 589 12.66 -8.32 1.38
C VAL A 589 12.96 -8.07 2.86
N PRO A 590 13.89 -7.16 3.20
CA PRO A 590 14.26 -6.89 4.58
C PRO A 590 13.12 -6.23 5.36
N ASP A 591 13.26 -6.22 6.69
CA ASP A 591 12.40 -5.42 7.55
C ASP A 591 12.54 -3.93 7.18
N PRO A 592 11.41 -3.19 7.06
CA PRO A 592 11.47 -1.79 6.68
C PRO A 592 11.98 -0.88 7.82
N TRP A 593 12.12 -1.40 9.04
CA TRP A 593 12.64 -0.71 10.20
C TRP A 593 13.93 -1.33 10.71
N SER A 594 14.75 -0.50 11.36
CA SER A 594 15.71 -0.93 12.38
C SER A 594 15.38 -0.23 13.69
N PHE A 595 15.40 -0.97 14.80
CA PHE A 595 15.28 -0.45 16.16
C PHE A 595 16.63 -0.64 16.86
N VAL A 596 17.30 0.48 17.17
CA VAL A 596 18.66 0.50 17.75
C VAL A 596 18.70 1.16 19.11
#